data_AF-A0A8S3RDX7-F1
#
_entry.id   AF-A0A8S3RDX7-F1
#
_cell.length_a   1.000
_cell.length_b   1.000
_cell.length_c   1.000
_cell.angle_alpha   90.00
_cell.angle_beta   90.00
_cell.angle_gamma   90.00
#
_symmetry.space_group_name_H-M   'P 1'
#
loop_
_entity.id
_entity.type
_entity.pdbx_description
1 polymer ?
#
loop_
_entity_poly.entity_id
_entity_poly.type
_entity_poly.pdbx_seq_one_letter_code
_entity_poly.pdbx_strand_id
1 'polypeptide(L)'
;MVNPSGKIPVRSITRTFASGRTEKMIMQCLKDLGLPGGKCDEIEPADFTFEKFYEFYHKICPRTDIEDLFKELNGGTNRTYLTIPQLVPFFNDRQRDPRLNEILFPYYNRKRVLQIINTYEKDLDYIKQEWLSLDGFCRYLMSDENAPVFLDRLDIYMDMDQPLSHYYINSSHNTYLSGRQFGGRSSVEMYRQTLLAGCRCVELDCWDGTREDQEPIITHGKAMCTDILFKDVIQAIKETAFVTSQMPVILSFENHCSKAQQYKMAKYCEDILGDLLLKRPLELIPLEPGMYLPPPNQLQQRILIKNKRLKPEVEKRSLELFMKGQQEQNDDLEIVFDVSGVVGNVDGEEGPLNDDDSSSSDTMSGEEIIQNKPKITNGPMQASCAHNPVNVEGRISELVRGRIENHVDRYCFEEAQDHIFKLMKSDSYSRYLRSDMYKEFLSGTRKKVRLLPAISNFSAFKHT
;
A
#
# COMPACT_ATOMS: atom_id res chain seq x y z
N MET A 1 -17.43 -2.61 -26.94
CA MET A 1 -18.88 -2.87 -26.78
C MET A 1 -19.64 -2.91 -28.10
N VAL A 2 -19.17 -2.25 -29.16
CA VAL A 2 -19.77 -2.34 -30.50
C VAL A 2 -19.30 -3.58 -31.27
N ASN A 3 -20.10 -4.02 -32.22
CA ASN A 3 -19.78 -5.08 -33.18
C ASN A 3 -18.99 -4.51 -34.40
N PRO A 4 -18.58 -5.34 -35.38
CA PRO A 4 -17.90 -4.86 -36.59
C PRO A 4 -18.72 -3.89 -37.46
N SER A 5 -20.05 -3.84 -37.31
CA SER A 5 -20.91 -2.85 -37.99
C SER A 5 -21.07 -1.54 -37.22
N GLY A 6 -20.37 -1.37 -36.09
CA GLY A 6 -20.40 -0.15 -35.27
C GLY A 6 -21.62 -0.01 -34.36
N LYS A 7 -22.51 -1.01 -34.31
CA LYS A 7 -23.71 -1.01 -33.48
C LYS A 7 -23.49 -1.70 -32.15
N ILE A 8 -24.34 -1.42 -31.16
CA ILE A 8 -24.27 -2.01 -29.82
C ILE A 8 -25.19 -3.24 -29.75
N PRO A 9 -24.67 -4.47 -29.65
CA PRO A 9 -25.52 -5.65 -29.58
C PRO A 9 -26.22 -5.74 -28.23
N VAL A 10 -27.53 -6.02 -28.23
CA VAL A 10 -28.30 -6.20 -26.97
C VAL A 10 -27.71 -7.33 -26.12
N ARG A 11 -27.15 -8.38 -26.74
CA ARG A 11 -26.46 -9.47 -26.02
C ARG A 11 -25.27 -9.00 -25.19
N SER A 12 -24.57 -7.96 -25.64
CA SER A 12 -23.46 -7.38 -24.89
C SER A 12 -23.97 -6.72 -23.62
N ILE A 13 -25.07 -5.94 -23.73
CA ILE A 13 -25.73 -5.29 -22.61
C ILE A 13 -26.26 -6.34 -21.61
N THR A 14 -26.96 -7.36 -22.09
CA THR A 14 -27.53 -8.38 -21.20
C THR A 14 -26.45 -9.18 -20.46
N ARG A 15 -25.31 -9.45 -21.10
CA ARG A 15 -24.15 -10.09 -20.45
C ARG A 15 -23.56 -9.22 -19.35
N THR A 16 -23.47 -7.90 -19.56
CA THR A 16 -22.94 -6.96 -18.55
C THR A 16 -23.75 -6.97 -17.26
N PHE A 17 -25.09 -7.06 -17.36
CA PHE A 17 -25.98 -7.03 -16.19
C PHE A 17 -26.46 -8.42 -15.70
N ALA A 18 -25.96 -9.51 -16.31
CA ALA A 18 -26.40 -10.88 -16.03
C ALA A 18 -26.14 -11.37 -14.59
N SER A 19 -25.25 -10.71 -13.85
CA SER A 19 -24.95 -11.06 -12.46
C SER A 19 -26.04 -10.66 -11.48
N GLY A 20 -26.88 -9.66 -11.81
CA GLY A 20 -27.86 -9.10 -10.89
C GLY A 20 -29.32 -9.27 -11.31
N ARG A 21 -29.60 -9.47 -12.61
CA ARG A 21 -30.95 -9.52 -13.18
C ARG A 21 -31.07 -10.55 -14.31
N THR A 22 -32.29 -11.01 -14.57
CA THR A 22 -32.54 -11.95 -15.67
C THR A 22 -32.45 -11.26 -17.03
N GLU A 23 -31.96 -11.98 -18.05
CA GLU A 23 -31.87 -11.48 -19.44
C GLU A 23 -33.22 -10.91 -19.92
N LYS A 24 -34.32 -11.59 -19.58
CA LYS A 24 -35.69 -11.18 -19.93
C LYS A 24 -36.05 -9.82 -19.33
N MET A 25 -35.69 -9.56 -18.08
CA MET A 25 -35.97 -8.29 -17.42
C MET A 25 -35.15 -7.16 -18.04
N ILE A 26 -33.86 -7.38 -18.30
CA ILE A 26 -32.97 -6.41 -18.94
C ILE A 26 -33.51 -6.02 -20.33
N MET A 27 -33.91 -7.01 -21.12
CA MET A 27 -34.53 -6.80 -22.43
C MET A 27 -35.85 -6.03 -22.34
N GLN A 28 -36.66 -6.28 -21.31
CA GLN A 28 -37.89 -5.51 -21.08
C GLN A 28 -37.58 -4.05 -20.72
N CYS A 29 -36.60 -3.80 -19.86
CA CYS A 29 -36.20 -2.43 -19.50
C CYS A 29 -35.71 -1.64 -20.73
N LEU A 30 -35.02 -2.27 -21.68
CA LEU A 30 -34.65 -1.62 -22.95
C LEU A 30 -35.89 -1.21 -23.75
N LYS A 31 -36.87 -2.11 -23.89
CA LYS A 31 -38.14 -1.82 -24.58
C LYS A 31 -38.90 -0.68 -23.90
N ASP A 32 -38.95 -0.68 -22.57
CA ASP A 32 -39.63 0.37 -21.79
C ASP A 32 -38.96 1.74 -21.93
N LEU A 33 -37.74 1.81 -22.46
CA LEU A 33 -37.02 3.05 -22.76
C LEU A 33 -37.07 3.44 -24.25
N GLY A 34 -37.81 2.66 -25.06
CA GLY A 34 -37.92 2.85 -26.50
C GLY A 34 -36.71 2.33 -27.29
N LEU A 35 -35.87 1.50 -26.68
CA LEU A 35 -34.68 0.93 -27.31
C LEU A 35 -34.96 -0.49 -27.84
N PRO A 36 -34.22 -0.95 -28.87
CA PRO A 36 -34.24 -2.34 -29.30
C PRO A 36 -33.96 -3.29 -28.12
N GLY A 37 -34.84 -4.27 -27.92
CA GLY A 37 -34.83 -5.15 -26.74
C GLY A 37 -35.02 -6.62 -27.07
N GLY A 38 -34.87 -7.00 -28.34
CA GLY A 38 -34.75 -8.38 -28.78
C GLY A 38 -33.34 -8.92 -28.55
N LYS A 39 -33.23 -10.23 -28.31
CA LYS A 39 -31.95 -10.90 -28.01
C LYS A 39 -30.93 -10.81 -29.14
N CYS A 40 -31.35 -10.57 -30.37
CA CYS A 40 -30.44 -10.43 -31.51
C CYS A 40 -30.42 -9.00 -32.06
N ASP A 41 -31.07 -8.06 -31.37
CA ASP A 41 -31.17 -6.69 -31.83
C ASP A 41 -29.85 -5.96 -31.60
N GLU A 42 -29.69 -4.88 -32.35
CA GLU A 42 -28.56 -3.98 -32.28
C GLU A 42 -29.10 -2.55 -32.13
N ILE A 43 -28.43 -1.76 -31.29
CA ILE A 43 -28.80 -0.37 -30.99
C ILE A 43 -27.80 0.56 -31.68
N GLU A 44 -28.28 1.60 -32.35
CA GLU A 44 -27.41 2.65 -32.89
C GLU A 44 -26.76 3.43 -31.74
N PRO A 45 -25.45 3.72 -31.77
CA PRO A 45 -24.80 4.48 -30.69
C PRO A 45 -25.45 5.84 -30.41
N ALA A 46 -26.00 6.49 -31.45
CA ALA A 46 -26.70 7.77 -31.31
C ALA A 46 -27.99 7.66 -30.47
N ASP A 47 -28.65 6.49 -30.48
CA ASP A 47 -29.88 6.25 -29.73
C ASP A 47 -29.60 5.83 -28.26
N PHE A 48 -28.40 5.32 -27.98
CA PHE A 48 -27.97 4.88 -26.65
C PHE A 48 -27.13 5.95 -25.93
N THR A 49 -27.73 7.12 -25.71
CA THR A 49 -27.09 8.23 -25.00
C THR A 49 -26.81 7.91 -23.53
N PHE A 50 -25.98 8.72 -22.87
CA PHE A 50 -25.71 8.56 -21.45
C PHE A 50 -26.99 8.68 -20.60
N GLU A 51 -27.91 9.57 -20.97
CA GLU A 51 -29.22 9.73 -20.32
C GLU A 51 -30.03 8.44 -20.41
N LYS A 52 -30.09 7.82 -21.60
CA LYS A 52 -30.77 6.53 -21.79
C LYS A 52 -30.11 5.41 -21.00
N PHE A 53 -28.78 5.37 -20.95
CA PHE A 53 -28.04 4.43 -20.11
C PHE A 53 -28.32 4.65 -18.62
N TYR A 54 -28.40 5.90 -18.16
CA TYR A 54 -28.63 6.24 -16.76
C TYR A 54 -30.05 5.84 -16.31
N GLU A 55 -31.07 6.14 -17.11
CA GLU A 55 -32.45 5.67 -16.88
C GLU A 55 -32.53 4.14 -16.86
N PHE A 56 -31.82 3.49 -17.77
CA PHE A 56 -31.72 2.04 -17.83
C PHE A 56 -31.07 1.43 -16.60
N TYR A 57 -29.95 2.01 -16.15
CA TYR A 57 -29.23 1.59 -14.96
C TYR A 57 -30.13 1.62 -13.72
N HIS A 58 -30.87 2.72 -13.51
CA HIS A 58 -31.77 2.84 -12.36
C HIS A 58 -32.95 1.87 -12.40
N LYS A 59 -33.50 1.56 -13.59
CA LYS A 59 -34.54 0.52 -13.73
C LYS A 59 -34.01 -0.88 -13.37
N ILE A 60 -32.77 -1.18 -13.72
CA ILE A 60 -32.15 -2.49 -13.45
C ILE A 60 -31.70 -2.60 -12.00
N CYS A 61 -31.08 -1.54 -11.47
CA CYS A 61 -30.47 -1.46 -10.16
C CYS A 61 -31.14 -0.33 -9.34
N PRO A 62 -32.40 -0.52 -8.90
CA PRO A 62 -33.08 0.46 -8.06
C PRO A 62 -32.29 0.65 -6.75
N ARG A 63 -32.06 1.91 -6.39
CA ARG A 63 -31.31 2.32 -5.19
C ARG A 63 -32.26 2.56 -4.02
N THR A 64 -32.93 1.50 -3.58
CA THR A 64 -33.87 1.55 -2.44
C THR A 64 -33.20 2.03 -1.16
N ASP A 65 -31.90 1.75 -1.01
CA ASP A 65 -31.05 2.26 0.06
C ASP A 65 -30.96 3.79 0.07
N ILE A 66 -30.80 4.42 -1.11
CA ILE A 66 -30.81 5.88 -1.22
C ILE A 66 -32.23 6.43 -1.07
N GLU A 67 -33.25 5.75 -1.59
CA GLU A 67 -34.65 6.15 -1.40
C GLU A 67 -35.03 6.21 0.08
N ASP A 68 -34.61 5.23 0.88
CA ASP A 68 -34.90 5.18 2.30
C ASP A 68 -34.14 6.26 3.07
N LEU A 69 -32.88 6.51 2.74
CA LEU A 69 -32.11 7.65 3.27
C LEU A 69 -32.79 8.99 2.90
N PHE A 70 -33.24 9.14 1.66
CA PHE A 70 -33.91 10.35 1.20
C PHE A 70 -35.23 10.59 1.95
N LYS A 71 -36.02 9.54 2.20
CA LYS A 71 -37.23 9.61 3.04
C LYS A 71 -36.90 9.95 4.49
N GLU A 72 -35.83 9.38 5.05
CA GLU A 72 -35.35 9.70 6.41
C GLU A 72 -35.02 11.19 6.52
N LEU A 73 -34.24 11.74 5.58
CA LEU A 73 -33.90 13.17 5.54
C LEU A 73 -35.12 14.08 5.34
N ASN A 74 -36.18 13.54 4.74
CA ASN A 74 -37.50 14.17 4.65
C ASN A 74 -38.40 14.01 5.87
N GLY A 75 -37.88 13.49 6.98
CA GLY A 75 -38.65 13.29 8.21
C GLY A 75 -39.78 12.27 8.04
N GLY A 76 -39.63 11.31 7.14
CA GLY A 76 -40.66 10.31 6.83
C GLY A 76 -41.82 10.84 5.97
N THR A 77 -41.72 12.05 5.43
CA THR A 77 -42.72 12.61 4.51
C THR A 77 -42.52 12.11 3.07
N ASN A 78 -43.60 12.00 2.30
CA ASN A 78 -43.57 11.65 0.87
C ASN A 78 -43.17 12.83 -0.03
N ARG A 79 -42.36 13.78 0.47
CA ARG A 79 -41.85 14.88 -0.36
C ARG A 79 -40.87 14.32 -1.38
N THR A 80 -40.92 14.87 -2.58
CA THR A 80 -40.09 14.46 -3.72
C THR A 80 -38.76 15.22 -3.81
N TYR A 81 -38.49 16.11 -2.85
CA TYR A 81 -37.31 16.98 -2.80
C TYR A 81 -36.76 17.12 -1.38
N LEU A 82 -35.48 17.51 -1.27
CA LEU A 82 -34.82 18.00 -0.07
C LEU A 82 -34.55 19.50 -0.19
N THR A 83 -34.70 20.20 0.93
CA THR A 83 -34.44 21.65 1.01
C THR A 83 -33.05 21.93 1.57
N ILE A 84 -32.50 23.12 1.31
CA ILE A 84 -31.21 23.54 1.88
C ILE A 84 -31.14 23.36 3.42
N PRO A 85 -32.15 23.75 4.22
CA PRO A 85 -32.12 23.52 5.66
C PRO A 85 -32.03 22.05 6.10
N GLN A 86 -32.44 21.09 5.25
CA GLN A 86 -32.28 19.66 5.50
C GLN A 86 -30.90 19.16 5.05
N LEU A 87 -30.39 19.69 3.94
CA LEU A 87 -29.11 19.30 3.35
C LEU A 87 -27.91 19.81 4.16
N VAL A 88 -27.98 21.01 4.73
CA VAL A 88 -26.89 21.59 5.53
C VAL A 88 -26.51 20.69 6.73
N PRO A 89 -27.46 20.24 7.58
CA PRO A 89 -27.17 19.27 8.64
C PRO A 89 -26.68 17.94 8.10
N PHE A 90 -27.26 17.42 7.02
CA PHE A 90 -26.80 16.17 6.42
C PHE A 90 -25.31 16.23 6.05
N PHE A 91 -24.86 17.29 5.40
CA PHE A 91 -23.45 17.42 5.01
C PHE A 91 -22.54 17.63 6.22
N ASN A 92 -22.93 18.47 7.16
CA ASN A 92 -22.07 18.82 8.30
C ASN A 92 -22.03 17.77 9.40
N ASP A 93 -23.12 17.04 9.61
CA ASP A 93 -23.26 16.10 10.73
C ASP A 93 -23.05 14.66 10.31
N ARG A 94 -23.37 14.29 9.05
CA ARG A 94 -23.29 12.89 8.58
C ARG A 94 -22.19 12.63 7.57
N GLN A 95 -21.92 13.57 6.65
CA GLN A 95 -20.89 13.37 5.62
C GLN A 95 -19.51 13.87 6.04
N ARG A 96 -19.46 14.87 6.92
CA ARG A 96 -18.20 15.46 7.37
C ARG A 96 -17.51 14.58 8.40
N ASP A 97 -16.22 14.33 8.22
CA ASP A 97 -15.38 13.77 9.28
C ASP A 97 -15.24 14.80 10.42
N PRO A 98 -15.69 14.50 11.66
CA PRO A 98 -15.67 15.45 12.78
C PRO A 98 -14.25 15.84 13.22
N ARG A 99 -13.21 15.13 12.78
CA ARG A 99 -11.81 15.42 13.12
C ARG A 99 -11.20 16.54 12.28
N LEU A 100 -11.82 16.91 11.15
CA LEU A 100 -11.25 17.91 10.25
C LEU A 100 -11.38 19.31 10.85
N ASN A 101 -10.31 20.10 10.76
CA ASN A 101 -10.28 21.48 11.22
C ASN A 101 -11.29 22.35 10.45
N GLU A 102 -12.09 23.14 11.17
CA GLU A 102 -13.20 23.93 10.61
C GLU A 102 -12.75 25.14 9.78
N ILE A 103 -11.51 25.62 9.96
CA ILE A 103 -10.96 26.73 9.17
C ILE A 103 -10.43 26.20 7.84
N LEU A 104 -9.67 25.09 7.87
CA LEU A 104 -9.13 24.45 6.67
C LEU A 104 -10.22 23.74 5.85
N PHE A 105 -11.22 23.19 6.53
CA PHE A 105 -12.37 22.50 5.93
C PHE A 105 -13.67 23.14 6.45
N PRO A 106 -14.07 24.31 5.88
CA PRO A 106 -15.26 25.04 6.30
C PRO A 106 -16.52 24.18 6.22
N TYR A 107 -17.44 24.42 7.15
CA TYR A 107 -18.76 23.82 7.11
C TYR A 107 -19.52 24.17 5.83
N TYR A 108 -20.33 23.21 5.38
CA TYR A 108 -21.33 23.45 4.36
C TYR A 108 -22.31 24.51 4.85
N ASN A 109 -22.46 25.56 4.05
CA ASN A 109 -23.44 26.61 4.27
C ASN A 109 -24.41 26.66 3.09
N ARG A 110 -25.43 27.52 3.18
CA ARG A 110 -26.43 27.71 2.12
C ARG A 110 -25.81 27.92 0.74
N LYS A 111 -24.76 28.73 0.63
CA LYS A 111 -24.09 29.00 -0.64
C LYS A 111 -23.45 27.74 -1.22
N ARG A 112 -22.76 26.94 -0.40
CA ARG A 112 -22.14 25.69 -0.84
C ARG A 112 -23.19 24.64 -1.24
N VAL A 113 -24.26 24.49 -0.46
CA VAL A 113 -25.36 23.57 -0.79
C VAL A 113 -26.07 24.01 -2.07
N LEU A 114 -26.26 25.31 -2.28
CA LEU A 114 -26.85 25.82 -3.52
C LEU A 114 -25.96 25.51 -4.74
N GLN A 115 -24.63 25.52 -4.60
CA GLN A 115 -23.73 25.07 -5.66
C GLN A 115 -23.97 23.59 -6.00
N ILE A 116 -24.06 22.72 -4.98
CA ILE A 116 -24.39 21.30 -5.17
C ILE A 116 -25.71 21.14 -5.94
N ILE A 117 -26.76 21.87 -5.54
CA ILE A 117 -28.06 21.81 -6.23
C ILE A 117 -27.90 22.22 -7.69
N ASN A 118 -27.25 23.34 -7.98
CA ASN A 118 -27.04 23.80 -9.36
C ASN A 118 -26.18 22.85 -10.21
N THR A 119 -25.30 22.07 -9.58
CA THR A 119 -24.44 21.10 -10.28
C THR A 119 -25.17 19.79 -10.58
N TYR A 120 -25.96 19.26 -9.65
CA TYR A 120 -26.48 17.89 -9.72
C TYR A 120 -27.99 17.78 -10.00
N GLU A 121 -28.77 18.82 -9.74
CA GLU A 121 -30.18 18.87 -10.13
C GLU A 121 -30.31 19.18 -11.63
N LYS A 122 -31.25 18.51 -12.31
CA LYS A 122 -31.54 18.73 -13.73
C LYS A 122 -32.91 19.38 -13.96
N ASP A 123 -33.83 19.27 -13.02
CA ASP A 123 -35.13 19.92 -13.12
C ASP A 123 -35.00 21.42 -12.84
N LEU A 124 -35.27 22.24 -13.85
CA LEU A 124 -35.13 23.69 -13.79
C LEU A 124 -36.05 24.35 -12.76
N ASP A 125 -37.21 23.78 -12.48
CA ASP A 125 -38.13 24.33 -11.48
C ASP A 125 -37.64 23.98 -10.08
N TYR A 126 -37.04 22.80 -9.89
CA TYR A 126 -36.40 22.45 -8.61
C TYR A 126 -35.18 23.32 -8.36
N ILE A 127 -34.36 23.60 -9.37
CA ILE A 127 -33.23 24.55 -9.26
C ILE A 127 -33.72 25.93 -8.84
N LYS A 128 -34.77 26.48 -9.49
CA LYS A 128 -35.35 27.79 -9.14
C LYS A 128 -35.87 27.84 -7.70
N GLN A 129 -36.41 26.73 -7.20
CA GLN A 129 -36.91 26.60 -5.83
C GLN A 129 -35.82 26.22 -4.82
N GLU A 130 -34.57 26.03 -5.27
CA GLU A 130 -33.45 25.56 -4.47
C GLU A 130 -33.72 24.20 -3.79
N TRP A 131 -34.32 23.30 -4.56
CA TRP A 131 -34.68 21.94 -4.16
C TRP A 131 -33.78 20.91 -4.82
N LEU A 132 -33.46 19.85 -4.09
CA LEU A 132 -32.73 18.69 -4.62
C LEU A 132 -33.65 17.48 -4.68
N SER A 133 -33.93 16.97 -5.87
CA SER A 133 -34.68 15.73 -6.07
C SER A 133 -33.90 14.50 -5.60
N LEU A 134 -34.58 13.36 -5.47
CA LEU A 134 -33.92 12.07 -5.23
C LEU A 134 -32.86 11.76 -6.28
N ASP A 135 -33.14 12.08 -7.55
CA ASP A 135 -32.25 11.84 -8.67
C ASP A 135 -31.01 12.74 -8.60
N GLY A 136 -31.19 14.04 -8.31
CA GLY A 136 -30.08 14.96 -8.02
C GLY A 136 -29.24 14.53 -6.81
N PHE A 137 -29.89 14.02 -5.75
CA PHE A 137 -29.21 13.49 -4.57
C PHE A 137 -28.39 12.23 -4.89
N CYS A 138 -28.95 11.29 -5.66
CA CYS A 138 -28.23 10.13 -6.18
C CYS A 138 -26.98 10.55 -6.98
N ARG A 139 -27.10 11.55 -7.87
CA ARG A 139 -25.96 12.07 -8.63
C ARG A 139 -24.87 12.62 -7.73
N TYR A 140 -25.23 13.43 -6.73
CA TYR A 140 -24.28 13.96 -5.76
C TYR A 140 -23.56 12.81 -5.01
N LEU A 141 -24.29 11.83 -4.48
CA LEU A 141 -23.70 10.73 -3.71
C LEU A 141 -22.72 9.87 -4.53
N MET A 142 -22.89 9.82 -5.85
CA MET A 142 -22.01 9.11 -6.79
C MET A 142 -20.92 10.00 -7.41
N SER A 143 -20.85 11.28 -7.03
CA SER A 143 -19.89 12.24 -7.57
C SER A 143 -18.56 12.22 -6.84
N ASP A 144 -17.54 12.80 -7.47
CA ASP A 144 -16.21 12.99 -6.88
C ASP A 144 -16.23 13.90 -5.64
N GLU A 145 -17.25 14.77 -5.48
CA GLU A 145 -17.42 15.59 -4.27
C GLU A 145 -17.83 14.76 -3.04
N ASN A 146 -18.36 13.56 -3.26
CA ASN A 146 -18.74 12.62 -2.20
C ASN A 146 -17.84 11.36 -2.20
N ALA A 147 -16.61 11.50 -2.69
CA ALA A 147 -15.64 10.41 -2.66
C ALA A 147 -15.37 9.96 -1.21
N PRO A 148 -15.23 8.65 -0.95
CA PRO A 148 -14.93 8.14 0.39
C PRO A 148 -13.50 8.47 0.88
N VAL A 149 -12.70 9.09 0.02
CA VAL A 149 -11.30 9.46 0.26
C VAL A 149 -11.03 10.86 -0.26
N PHE A 150 -10.02 11.50 0.30
CA PHE A 150 -9.47 12.74 -0.21
C PHE A 150 -8.74 12.48 -1.53
N LEU A 151 -9.32 12.96 -2.64
CA LEU A 151 -8.77 12.73 -3.98
C LEU A 151 -7.39 13.38 -4.18
N ASP A 152 -7.11 14.48 -3.50
CA ASP A 152 -5.81 15.16 -3.45
C ASP A 152 -4.73 14.36 -2.71
N ARG A 153 -5.11 13.34 -1.92
CA ARG A 153 -4.20 12.44 -1.22
C ARG A 153 -3.94 11.12 -1.94
N LEU A 154 -4.44 10.99 -3.17
CA LEU A 154 -4.13 9.84 -4.03
C LEU A 154 -2.76 9.97 -4.69
N ASP A 155 -2.25 11.19 -4.83
CA ASP A 155 -0.88 11.48 -5.28
C ASP A 155 0.05 11.73 -4.08
N ILE A 156 1.34 12.00 -4.32
CA ILE A 156 2.33 12.30 -3.27
C ILE A 156 1.96 13.63 -2.59
N TYR A 157 1.38 13.53 -1.39
CA TYR A 157 0.96 14.67 -0.56
C TYR A 157 1.78 14.83 0.73
N MET A 158 2.60 13.84 1.06
CA MET A 158 3.42 13.83 2.28
C MET A 158 4.70 14.65 2.07
N ASP A 159 5.26 15.19 3.16
CA ASP A 159 6.60 15.77 3.14
C ASP A 159 7.61 14.68 2.77
N MET A 160 8.35 14.88 1.68
CA MET A 160 9.36 13.94 1.16
C MET A 160 10.80 14.43 1.39
N ASP A 161 10.98 15.43 2.27
CA ASP A 161 12.27 16.04 2.65
C ASP A 161 12.76 15.64 4.06
N GLN A 162 12.06 14.73 4.75
CA GLN A 162 12.56 14.13 6.00
C GLN A 162 13.61 13.05 5.71
N PRO A 163 14.48 12.68 6.68
CA PRO A 163 15.44 11.59 6.50
C PRO A 163 14.76 10.28 6.07
N LEU A 164 15.42 9.48 5.21
CA LEU A 164 14.86 8.23 4.67
C LEU A 164 14.34 7.26 5.75
N SER A 165 14.94 7.28 6.94
CA SER A 165 14.53 6.47 8.10
C SER A 165 13.16 6.82 8.69
N HIS A 166 12.53 7.92 8.27
CA HIS A 166 11.23 8.37 8.77
C HIS A 166 10.04 7.84 7.96
N TYR A 167 10.31 7.07 6.91
CA TYR A 167 9.28 6.59 5.98
C TYR A 167 9.09 5.08 6.08
N TYR A 168 7.84 4.65 5.97
CA TYR A 168 7.55 3.26 5.62
C TYR A 168 7.84 3.04 4.14
N ILE A 169 8.70 2.08 3.84
CA ILE A 169 9.12 1.77 2.47
C ILE A 169 8.50 0.43 2.08
N ASN A 170 7.69 0.44 1.01
CA ASN A 170 7.11 -0.77 0.44
C ASN A 170 8.24 -1.70 -0.03
N SER A 171 8.32 -2.90 0.54
CA SER A 171 9.47 -3.80 0.45
C SER A 171 9.04 -5.22 0.15
N SER A 172 9.79 -5.90 -0.71
CA SER A 172 9.56 -7.28 -1.14
C SER A 172 10.69 -8.18 -0.66
N HIS A 173 10.30 -9.35 -0.13
CA HIS A 173 11.20 -10.42 0.30
C HIS A 173 11.23 -11.53 -0.74
N ASN A 174 12.41 -12.10 -1.02
CA ASN A 174 12.65 -13.10 -2.07
C ASN A 174 11.93 -12.76 -3.38
N THR A 175 12.12 -11.53 -3.86
CA THR A 175 11.37 -10.93 -4.98
C THR A 175 11.37 -11.78 -6.24
N TYR A 176 12.41 -12.58 -6.45
CA TYR A 176 12.54 -13.46 -7.61
C TYR A 176 11.53 -14.63 -7.62
N LEU A 177 10.97 -15.05 -6.48
CA LEU A 177 10.05 -16.19 -6.40
C LEU A 177 8.63 -15.83 -6.82
N SER A 178 8.06 -16.58 -7.78
CA SER A 178 6.66 -16.43 -8.19
C SER A 178 5.70 -17.37 -7.43
N GLY A 179 6.17 -18.03 -6.36
CA GLY A 179 5.42 -19.11 -5.72
C GLY A 179 6.03 -19.58 -4.40
N ARG A 180 6.17 -20.89 -4.24
CA ARG A 180 6.63 -21.54 -2.99
C ARG A 180 8.11 -21.21 -2.70
N GLN A 181 8.48 -21.21 -1.43
CA GLN A 181 9.88 -21.09 -0.98
C GLN A 181 10.73 -22.30 -1.35
N PHE A 182 10.11 -23.49 -1.49
CA PHE A 182 10.78 -24.73 -1.90
C PHE A 182 10.21 -25.25 -3.22
N GLY A 183 11.09 -25.62 -4.14
CA GLY A 183 10.71 -26.08 -5.49
C GLY A 183 9.98 -25.00 -6.31
N GLY A 184 10.12 -23.74 -5.92
CA GLY A 184 9.48 -22.59 -6.55
C GLY A 184 10.15 -22.21 -7.87
N ARG A 185 9.41 -21.48 -8.70
CA ARG A 185 9.96 -20.89 -9.92
C ARG A 185 10.46 -19.48 -9.61
N SER A 186 11.71 -19.22 -9.94
CA SER A 186 12.27 -17.87 -10.00
C SER A 186 11.96 -17.22 -11.35
N SER A 187 11.70 -15.92 -11.35
CA SER A 187 11.30 -15.20 -12.56
C SER A 187 11.82 -13.76 -12.55
N VAL A 188 12.48 -13.38 -13.63
CA VAL A 188 12.88 -12.00 -13.91
C VAL A 188 11.66 -11.06 -13.92
N GLU A 189 10.52 -11.55 -14.43
CA GLU A 189 9.31 -10.76 -14.54
C GLU A 189 8.74 -10.33 -13.18
N MET A 190 9.04 -11.07 -12.11
CA MET A 190 8.58 -10.69 -10.78
C MET A 190 9.18 -9.36 -10.31
N TYR A 191 10.42 -9.04 -10.71
CA TYR A 191 11.01 -7.72 -10.42
C TYR A 191 10.26 -6.60 -11.13
N ARG A 192 9.88 -6.81 -12.41
CA ARG A 192 9.10 -5.82 -13.17
C ARG A 192 7.77 -5.54 -12.49
N GLN A 193 6.99 -6.60 -12.24
CA GLN A 193 5.67 -6.49 -11.63
C GLN A 193 5.73 -5.88 -10.23
N THR A 194 6.72 -6.27 -9.43
CA THR A 194 6.91 -5.74 -8.06
C THR A 194 7.20 -4.24 -8.07
N LEU A 195 8.10 -3.78 -8.96
CA LEU A 195 8.42 -2.36 -9.10
C LEU A 195 7.24 -1.55 -9.69
N LEU A 196 6.54 -2.10 -10.68
CA LEU A 196 5.33 -1.47 -11.25
C LEU A 196 4.22 -1.32 -10.21
N ALA A 197 4.07 -2.27 -9.29
CA ALA A 197 3.15 -2.17 -8.17
C ALA A 197 3.56 -1.13 -7.10
N GLY A 198 4.69 -0.43 -7.27
CA GLY A 198 5.14 0.65 -6.38
C GLY A 198 6.08 0.19 -5.26
N CYS A 199 6.54 -1.08 -5.26
CA CYS A 199 7.55 -1.53 -4.32
C CYS A 199 8.87 -0.79 -4.55
N ARG A 200 9.56 -0.37 -3.49
CA ARG A 200 10.81 0.42 -3.52
C ARG A 200 12.02 -0.31 -2.92
N CYS A 201 11.85 -1.50 -2.35
CA CYS A 201 12.95 -2.35 -1.91
C CYS A 201 12.76 -3.77 -2.42
N VAL A 202 13.71 -4.29 -3.19
CA VAL A 202 13.65 -5.64 -3.78
C VAL A 202 14.89 -6.44 -3.41
N GLU A 203 14.71 -7.74 -3.26
CA GLU A 203 15.74 -8.66 -2.77
C GLU A 203 16.35 -9.49 -3.91
N LEU A 204 17.66 -9.72 -3.85
CA LEU A 204 18.46 -10.45 -4.84
C LEU A 204 19.40 -11.43 -4.12
N ASP A 205 19.03 -12.71 -4.15
CA ASP A 205 19.85 -13.79 -3.57
C ASP A 205 20.84 -14.28 -4.61
N CYS A 206 22.05 -13.74 -4.57
CA CYS A 206 23.05 -13.88 -5.61
C CYS A 206 23.99 -15.05 -5.32
N TRP A 207 24.06 -16.01 -6.23
CA TRP A 207 24.90 -17.21 -6.14
C TRP A 207 25.83 -17.34 -7.35
N ASP A 208 26.96 -18.03 -7.15
CA ASP A 208 27.85 -18.36 -8.25
C ASP A 208 27.14 -19.24 -9.28
N GLY A 209 27.17 -18.83 -10.55
CA GLY A 209 26.75 -19.71 -11.65
C GLY A 209 27.79 -20.79 -11.90
N THR A 210 27.33 -22.03 -12.07
CA THR A 210 28.16 -23.22 -12.29
C THR A 210 28.38 -23.56 -13.76
N ARG A 211 27.83 -22.74 -14.67
CA ARG A 211 27.98 -22.89 -16.12
C ARG A 211 29.37 -22.44 -16.59
N GLU A 212 29.77 -22.87 -17.78
CA GLU A 212 31.08 -22.56 -18.36
C GLU A 212 31.35 -21.05 -18.49
N ASP A 213 30.29 -20.26 -18.68
CA ASP A 213 30.34 -18.80 -18.76
C ASP A 213 30.57 -18.11 -17.40
N GLN A 214 30.45 -18.84 -16.28
CA GLN A 214 30.56 -18.33 -14.91
C GLN A 214 29.69 -17.09 -14.69
N GLU A 215 28.45 -17.11 -15.18
CA GLU A 215 27.50 -15.99 -15.02
C GLU A 215 26.79 -16.04 -13.66
N PRO A 216 26.78 -14.95 -12.87
CA PRO A 216 26.09 -14.92 -11.59
C PRO A 216 24.58 -15.13 -11.75
N ILE A 217 24.00 -15.90 -10.84
CA ILE A 217 22.58 -16.27 -10.86
C ILE A 217 21.86 -15.76 -9.61
N ILE A 218 20.53 -15.74 -9.68
CA ILE A 218 19.64 -15.51 -8.55
C ILE A 218 18.76 -16.74 -8.34
N THR A 219 18.73 -17.24 -7.10
CA THR A 219 17.95 -18.42 -6.70
C THR A 219 17.84 -18.51 -5.18
N HIS A 220 16.87 -19.30 -4.69
CA HIS A 220 16.80 -19.65 -3.28
C HIS A 220 17.72 -20.84 -3.02
N GLY A 221 18.86 -20.58 -2.38
CA GLY A 221 19.92 -21.57 -2.17
C GLY A 221 19.42 -22.84 -1.49
N LYS A 222 19.87 -24.00 -1.98
CA LYS A 222 19.53 -25.33 -1.42
C LYS A 222 18.02 -25.67 -1.39
N ALA A 223 17.15 -24.86 -1.98
CA ALA A 223 15.70 -25.03 -1.93
C ALA A 223 15.06 -25.61 -3.21
N MET A 224 15.88 -26.14 -4.13
CA MET A 224 15.45 -26.70 -5.43
C MET A 224 14.61 -25.73 -6.30
N CYS A 225 14.82 -24.43 -6.15
CA CYS A 225 14.18 -23.43 -7.00
C CYS A 225 14.90 -23.33 -8.36
N THR A 226 14.21 -22.78 -9.37
CA THR A 226 14.86 -22.53 -10.67
C THR A 226 15.78 -21.31 -10.59
N ASP A 227 16.82 -21.27 -11.41
CA ASP A 227 17.76 -20.14 -11.43
C ASP A 227 17.41 -19.14 -12.54
N ILE A 228 17.67 -17.85 -12.29
CA ILE A 228 17.61 -16.79 -13.30
C ILE A 228 18.94 -16.02 -13.32
N LEU A 229 19.28 -15.42 -14.46
CA LEU A 229 20.54 -14.67 -14.58
C LEU A 229 20.45 -13.33 -13.84
N PHE A 230 21.48 -13.00 -13.06
CA PHE A 230 21.58 -11.71 -12.38
C PHE A 230 21.50 -10.54 -13.36
N LYS A 231 22.20 -10.65 -14.50
CA LYS A 231 22.22 -9.64 -15.57
C LYS A 231 20.80 -9.28 -16.06
N ASP A 232 19.97 -10.30 -16.29
CA ASP A 232 18.61 -10.11 -16.80
C ASP A 232 17.72 -9.44 -15.73
N VAL A 233 17.95 -9.73 -14.45
CA VAL A 233 17.27 -9.07 -13.33
C VAL A 233 17.64 -7.60 -13.23
N ILE A 234 18.94 -7.25 -13.33
CA ILE A 234 19.37 -5.84 -13.31
C ILE A 234 18.80 -5.07 -14.51
N GLN A 235 18.73 -5.70 -15.69
CA GLN A 235 18.10 -5.11 -16.88
C GLN A 235 16.60 -4.88 -16.67
N ALA A 236 15.88 -5.85 -16.10
CA ALA A 236 14.47 -5.70 -15.76
C ALA A 236 14.23 -4.59 -14.74
N ILE A 237 15.07 -4.48 -13.72
CA ILE A 237 15.00 -3.41 -12.72
C ILE A 237 15.18 -2.05 -13.39
N LYS A 238 16.17 -1.88 -14.27
CA LYS A 238 16.39 -0.62 -15.01
C LYS A 238 15.14 -0.18 -15.77
N GLU A 239 14.47 -1.13 -16.42
CA GLU A 239 13.28 -0.87 -17.25
C GLU A 239 12.09 -0.35 -16.44
N THR A 240 11.92 -0.82 -15.20
CA THR A 240 10.68 -0.58 -14.43
C THR A 240 10.85 0.16 -13.12
N ALA A 241 12.08 0.39 -12.63
CA ALA A 241 12.36 1.00 -11.32
C ALA A 241 11.61 2.32 -11.11
N PHE A 242 11.49 3.15 -12.15
CA PHE A 242 10.94 4.49 -12.06
C PHE A 242 9.72 4.74 -12.95
N VAL A 243 9.03 3.68 -13.41
CA VAL A 243 7.84 3.84 -14.28
C VAL A 243 6.63 4.37 -13.50
N THR A 244 6.40 3.87 -12.29
CA THR A 244 5.22 4.23 -11.47
C THR A 244 5.54 5.11 -10.27
N SER A 245 6.82 5.30 -9.94
CA SER A 245 7.25 6.20 -8.87
C SER A 245 8.69 6.65 -9.08
N GLN A 246 8.95 7.94 -8.87
CA GLN A 246 10.26 8.56 -9.02
C GLN A 246 11.15 8.39 -7.78
N MET A 247 10.59 7.89 -6.68
CA MET A 247 11.27 7.70 -5.40
C MET A 247 12.37 6.62 -5.49
N PRO A 248 13.42 6.70 -4.66
CA PRO A 248 14.57 5.80 -4.72
C PRO A 248 14.18 4.32 -4.63
N VAL A 249 14.99 3.48 -5.27
CA VAL A 249 14.89 2.01 -5.17
C VAL A 249 16.10 1.46 -4.43
N ILE A 250 15.85 0.54 -3.49
CA ILE A 250 16.87 -0.17 -2.72
C ILE A 250 16.96 -1.60 -3.23
N LEU A 251 18.17 -2.03 -3.59
CA LEU A 251 18.47 -3.42 -3.92
C LEU A 251 19.11 -4.08 -2.70
N SER A 252 18.39 -5.01 -2.08
CA SER A 252 18.87 -5.83 -0.97
C SER A 252 19.59 -7.05 -1.52
N PHE A 253 20.93 -7.04 -1.47
CA PHE A 253 21.74 -8.17 -1.92
C PHE A 253 21.97 -9.15 -0.79
N GLU A 254 21.60 -10.41 -1.01
CA GLU A 254 22.10 -11.54 -0.24
C GLU A 254 23.20 -12.22 -1.07
N ASN A 255 24.46 -11.93 -0.73
CA ASN A 255 25.60 -12.24 -1.60
C ASN A 255 26.35 -13.51 -1.17
N HIS A 256 26.32 -14.53 -2.03
CA HIS A 256 27.02 -15.81 -1.89
C HIS A 256 28.01 -16.08 -3.03
N CYS A 257 28.34 -15.06 -3.84
CA CYS A 257 29.21 -15.21 -4.99
C CYS A 257 30.70 -15.15 -4.62
N SER A 258 31.54 -15.84 -5.37
CA SER A 258 33.00 -15.71 -5.40
C SER A 258 33.44 -14.29 -5.78
N LYS A 259 34.68 -13.91 -5.44
CA LYS A 259 35.23 -12.58 -5.81
C LYS A 259 35.12 -12.32 -7.31
N ALA A 260 35.44 -13.31 -8.15
CA ALA A 260 35.38 -13.18 -9.61
C ALA A 260 33.98 -12.84 -10.12
N GLN A 261 32.94 -13.52 -9.62
CA GLN A 261 31.57 -13.24 -10.01
C GLN A 261 31.01 -11.97 -9.35
N GLN A 262 31.48 -11.60 -8.15
CA GLN A 262 31.17 -10.28 -7.56
C GLN A 262 31.66 -9.12 -8.44
N TYR A 263 32.84 -9.23 -9.05
CA TYR A 263 33.32 -8.24 -10.02
C TYR A 263 32.40 -8.14 -11.24
N LYS A 264 31.90 -9.27 -11.75
CA LYS A 264 30.90 -9.27 -12.84
C LYS A 264 29.60 -8.61 -12.41
N MET A 265 29.08 -8.91 -11.22
CA MET A 265 27.87 -8.28 -10.68
C MET A 265 28.03 -6.75 -10.57
N ALA A 266 29.15 -6.29 -10.00
CA ALA A 266 29.45 -4.86 -9.89
C ALA A 266 29.49 -4.20 -11.26
N LYS A 267 30.18 -4.82 -12.24
CA LYS A 267 30.23 -4.34 -13.62
C LYS A 267 28.85 -4.27 -14.27
N TYR A 268 28.00 -5.28 -14.07
CA TYR A 268 26.63 -5.24 -14.60
C TYR A 268 25.80 -4.12 -13.96
N CYS A 269 25.91 -3.90 -12.65
CA CYS A 269 25.26 -2.76 -12.00
C CYS A 269 25.74 -1.43 -12.61
N GLU A 270 27.04 -1.26 -12.81
CA GLU A 270 27.60 -0.02 -13.39
C GLU A 270 27.19 0.19 -14.85
N ASP A 271 27.36 -0.82 -15.70
CA ASP A 271 27.12 -0.74 -17.15
C ASP A 271 25.62 -0.61 -17.46
N ILE A 272 24.77 -1.35 -16.72
CA ILE A 272 23.32 -1.38 -16.98
C ILE A 272 22.64 -0.21 -16.30
N LEU A 273 22.83 0.00 -14.99
CA LEU A 273 22.10 1.04 -14.26
C LEU A 273 22.67 2.45 -14.55
N GLY A 274 23.95 2.56 -14.90
CA GLY A 274 24.58 3.83 -15.29
C GLY A 274 24.42 4.90 -14.21
N ASP A 275 23.87 6.06 -14.60
CA ASP A 275 23.69 7.21 -13.72
C ASP A 275 22.56 7.03 -12.68
N LEU A 276 21.71 6.02 -12.85
CA LEU A 276 20.71 5.67 -11.85
C LEU A 276 21.38 5.09 -10.59
N LEU A 277 22.54 4.45 -10.73
CA LEU A 277 23.25 3.85 -9.59
C LEU A 277 23.93 4.92 -8.74
N LEU A 278 23.55 5.01 -7.46
CA LEU A 278 24.22 5.89 -6.51
C LEU A 278 25.55 5.28 -6.06
N LYS A 279 26.62 5.65 -6.76
CA LYS A 279 27.99 5.12 -6.55
C LYS A 279 28.77 5.84 -5.44
N ARG A 280 28.39 7.08 -5.12
CA ARG A 280 29.10 7.94 -4.16
C ARG A 280 28.10 8.63 -3.22
N PRO A 281 28.51 8.99 -2.01
CA PRO A 281 27.70 9.82 -1.12
C PRO A 281 27.33 11.14 -1.81
N LEU A 282 26.21 11.73 -1.39
CA LEU A 282 25.85 13.08 -1.82
C LEU A 282 26.84 14.07 -1.17
N GLU A 283 27.29 15.07 -1.93
CA GLU A 283 28.34 16.01 -1.48
C GLU A 283 28.01 16.70 -0.15
N LEU A 284 26.74 17.03 0.07
CA LEU A 284 26.26 17.72 1.26
C LEU A 284 25.93 16.79 2.43
N ILE A 285 25.99 15.47 2.22
CA ILE A 285 25.62 14.44 3.22
C ILE A 285 26.73 13.38 3.26
N PRO A 286 27.86 13.67 3.92
CA PRO A 286 28.95 12.71 4.08
C PRO A 286 28.54 11.51 4.93
N LEU A 287 29.24 10.38 4.74
CA LEU A 287 29.02 9.16 5.52
C LEU A 287 29.79 9.21 6.85
N GLU A 288 29.42 10.16 7.71
CA GLU A 288 30.03 10.37 9.03
C GLU A 288 29.02 10.10 10.16
N PRO A 289 29.49 9.65 11.35
CA PRO A 289 28.61 9.46 12.51
C PRO A 289 27.85 10.75 12.87
N GLY A 290 26.57 10.61 13.17
CA GLY A 290 25.70 11.75 13.50
C GLY A 290 25.03 12.42 12.30
N MET A 291 25.38 12.03 11.06
CA MET A 291 24.69 12.51 9.87
C MET A 291 23.36 11.75 9.64
N TYR A 292 22.30 12.49 9.31
CA TYR A 292 21.04 11.89 8.90
C TYR A 292 21.12 11.30 7.50
N LEU A 293 20.30 10.28 7.23
CA LEU A 293 20.13 9.76 5.87
C LEU A 293 19.53 10.83 4.96
N PRO A 294 19.94 10.88 3.67
CA PRO A 294 19.35 11.80 2.70
C PRO A 294 17.84 11.56 2.57
N PRO A 295 17.05 12.63 2.35
CA PRO A 295 15.62 12.49 2.12
C PRO A 295 15.30 11.84 0.77
N PRO A 296 14.12 11.21 0.61
CA PRO A 296 13.68 10.62 -0.66
C PRO A 296 13.77 11.58 -1.86
N ASN A 297 13.44 12.87 -1.67
CA ASN A 297 13.51 13.88 -2.74
C ASN A 297 14.92 14.11 -3.29
N GLN A 298 15.96 13.99 -2.45
CA GLN A 298 17.36 14.10 -2.91
C GLN A 298 17.87 12.83 -3.57
N LEU A 299 17.12 11.72 -3.46
CA LEU A 299 17.44 10.42 -4.03
C LEU A 299 16.50 10.03 -5.19
N GLN A 300 15.78 11.00 -5.76
CA GLN A 300 14.90 10.72 -6.90
C GLN A 300 15.67 10.09 -8.06
N GLN A 301 15.09 9.04 -8.64
CA GLN A 301 15.70 8.26 -9.71
C GLN A 301 17.11 7.75 -9.36
N ARG A 302 17.31 7.36 -8.09
CA ARG A 302 18.53 6.69 -7.63
C ARG A 302 18.25 5.28 -7.16
N ILE A 303 19.18 4.39 -7.48
CA ILE A 303 19.22 3.01 -7.05
C ILE A 303 20.35 2.86 -6.04
N LEU A 304 20.00 2.41 -4.84
CA LEU A 304 20.91 2.18 -3.73
C LEU A 304 21.16 0.69 -3.59
N ILE A 305 22.41 0.31 -3.30
CA ILE A 305 22.79 -1.08 -3.03
C ILE A 305 22.95 -1.25 -1.52
N LYS A 306 22.17 -2.17 -0.95
CA LYS A 306 22.39 -2.71 0.40
C LYS A 306 23.18 -4.01 0.25
N ASN A 307 24.47 -3.97 0.60
CA ASN A 307 25.36 -5.13 0.66
C ASN A 307 26.42 -4.93 1.76
N LYS A 308 27.13 -6.00 2.12
CA LYS A 308 28.25 -5.93 3.08
C LYS A 308 29.34 -4.99 2.54
N ARG A 309 29.90 -4.14 3.41
CA ARG A 309 31.06 -3.29 3.12
C ARG A 309 32.29 -3.78 3.88
N LEU A 310 33.46 -3.48 3.32
CA LEU A 310 34.73 -3.66 4.03
C LEU A 310 34.83 -2.66 5.19
N LYS A 311 35.74 -2.90 6.14
CA LYS A 311 36.07 -1.90 7.17
C LYS A 311 36.54 -0.60 6.47
N PRO A 312 36.18 0.61 6.96
CA PRO A 312 36.44 1.87 6.26
C PRO A 312 37.91 2.09 5.86
N GLU A 313 38.85 1.69 6.71
CA GLU A 313 40.30 1.81 6.44
C GLU A 313 40.75 0.92 5.27
N VAL A 314 40.26 -0.32 5.24
CA VAL A 314 40.55 -1.30 4.19
C VAL A 314 39.90 -0.86 2.89
N GLU A 315 38.64 -0.41 2.95
CA GLU A 315 37.92 0.09 1.79
C GLU A 315 38.62 1.29 1.17
N LYS A 316 39.04 2.27 1.98
CA LYS A 316 39.77 3.45 1.51
C LYS A 316 41.06 3.06 0.81
N ARG A 317 41.86 2.17 1.41
CA ARG A 317 43.11 1.69 0.82
C ARG A 317 42.86 0.94 -0.50
N SER A 318 41.88 0.02 -0.52
CA SER A 318 41.52 -0.73 -1.72
C SER A 318 41.01 0.17 -2.84
N LEU A 319 40.21 1.19 -2.52
CA LEU A 319 39.71 2.16 -3.49
C LEU A 319 40.84 3.05 -4.05
N GLU A 320 41.77 3.50 -3.21
CA GLU A 320 42.94 4.26 -3.64
C GLU A 320 43.86 3.44 -4.57
N LEU A 321 44.07 2.16 -4.26
CA LEU A 321 44.83 1.23 -5.11
C LEU A 321 44.11 0.97 -6.44
N PHE A 322 42.80 0.75 -6.40
CA PHE A 322 41.96 0.59 -7.58
C PHE A 322 42.00 1.83 -8.49
N MET A 323 41.85 3.04 -7.93
CA MET A 323 41.93 4.30 -8.68
C MET A 323 43.32 4.55 -9.29
N LYS A 324 44.39 4.01 -8.71
CA LYS A 324 45.75 4.08 -9.24
C LYS A 324 46.04 3.02 -10.32
N GLY A 325 45.06 2.17 -10.67
CA GLY A 325 45.24 1.06 -11.60
C GLY A 325 46.15 -0.05 -11.07
N GLN A 326 46.42 -0.07 -9.76
CA GLN A 326 47.26 -1.03 -9.07
C GLN A 326 46.37 -2.04 -8.35
N GLN A 327 45.66 -2.88 -9.10
CA GLN A 327 45.06 -4.08 -8.52
C GLN A 327 46.19 -5.08 -8.27
N GLU A 328 46.63 -5.20 -7.02
CA GLU A 328 47.31 -6.42 -6.60
C GLU A 328 46.31 -7.57 -6.77
N GLN A 329 46.58 -8.49 -7.70
CA GLN A 329 46.04 -9.85 -7.66
C GLN A 329 46.66 -10.57 -6.46
N ASN A 330 46.41 -10.08 -5.25
CA ASN A 330 46.76 -10.78 -4.03
C ASN A 330 45.54 -11.61 -3.64
N ASP A 331 45.51 -12.84 -4.16
CA ASP A 331 44.66 -13.91 -3.64
C ASP A 331 45.00 -14.27 -2.19
N ASP A 332 46.12 -13.76 -1.66
CA ASP A 332 46.68 -14.09 -0.34
C ASP A 332 46.48 -13.03 0.76
N LEU A 333 45.46 -12.17 0.68
CA LEU A 333 44.92 -11.57 1.91
C LEU A 333 44.05 -12.62 2.62
N GLU A 334 44.69 -13.69 3.09
CA GLU A 334 44.17 -14.49 4.20
C GLU A 334 44.00 -13.52 5.37
N ILE A 335 42.75 -13.16 5.64
CA ILE A 335 42.38 -12.65 6.96
C ILE A 335 42.65 -13.82 7.90
N VAL A 336 43.77 -13.75 8.63
CA VAL A 336 43.98 -14.56 9.83
C VAL A 336 42.89 -14.15 10.81
N PHE A 337 41.73 -14.79 10.70
CA PHE A 337 40.75 -14.83 11.76
C PHE A 337 41.31 -15.82 12.78
N ASP A 338 41.75 -15.30 13.91
CA ASP A 338 41.94 -16.10 15.10
C ASP A 338 40.57 -16.63 15.53
N VAL A 339 40.23 -17.83 15.04
CA VAL A 339 39.09 -18.61 15.52
C VAL A 339 39.54 -19.37 16.76
N SER A 340 39.83 -18.62 17.83
CA SER A 340 40.00 -19.18 19.16
C SER A 340 39.29 -18.32 20.20
N GLY A 341 37.96 -18.26 20.07
CA GLY A 341 37.09 -17.69 21.10
C GLY A 341 35.67 -17.46 20.57
N VAL A 342 34.69 -18.11 21.21
CA VAL A 342 33.26 -18.11 20.90
C VAL A 342 32.85 -19.13 19.83
N VAL A 343 32.81 -20.40 20.25
CA VAL A 343 31.83 -21.34 19.72
C VAL A 343 30.46 -20.88 20.24
N GLY A 344 29.65 -20.32 19.35
CA GLY A 344 28.22 -20.11 19.55
C GLY A 344 27.51 -20.67 18.33
N ASN A 345 26.82 -21.80 18.50
CA ASN A 345 26.05 -22.44 17.44
C ASN A 345 25.11 -21.45 16.76
N VAL A 346 25.09 -21.49 15.44
CA VAL A 346 24.07 -20.86 14.61
C VAL A 346 23.05 -21.95 14.31
N ASP A 347 21.96 -22.00 15.10
CA ASP A 347 20.72 -22.65 14.68
C ASP A 347 19.88 -21.52 14.04
N GLY A 348 19.47 -21.58 12.77
CA GLY A 348 18.74 -22.70 12.17
C GLY A 348 17.25 -22.40 12.33
N GLU A 349 16.56 -22.19 11.21
CA GLU A 349 15.13 -21.82 11.12
C GLU A 349 14.20 -22.55 12.10
N GLU A 350 13.25 -21.82 12.69
CA GLU A 350 11.93 -22.39 13.00
C GLU A 350 10.84 -21.54 12.36
N GLY A 351 10.17 -22.14 11.37
CA GLY A 351 8.89 -21.65 10.85
C GLY A 351 7.77 -21.75 11.89
N PRO A 352 6.57 -21.23 11.58
CA PRO A 352 5.51 -21.13 12.58
C PRO A 352 4.98 -22.52 12.96
N LEU A 353 5.24 -22.91 14.21
CA LEU A 353 4.68 -24.11 14.84
C LEU A 353 3.25 -23.84 15.32
N ASN A 354 2.41 -24.85 15.10
CA ASN A 354 1.01 -24.91 15.51
C ASN A 354 0.88 -24.90 17.03
N ASP A 355 -0.08 -24.11 17.54
CA ASP A 355 -0.54 -24.16 18.92
C ASP A 355 -1.31 -25.46 19.18
N ASP A 356 -0.90 -26.23 20.19
CA ASP A 356 -1.78 -27.13 20.94
C ASP A 356 -1.52 -26.94 22.44
N ASP A 357 -2.62 -26.75 23.16
CA ASP A 357 -2.76 -26.46 24.58
C ASP A 357 -1.96 -27.37 25.52
N SER A 358 -1.40 -26.81 26.59
CA SER A 358 -1.72 -27.26 27.96
C SER A 358 -1.14 -26.33 29.03
N SER A 359 -2.01 -26.06 30.01
CA SER A 359 -1.85 -25.27 31.21
C SER A 359 -0.79 -25.75 32.18
N SER A 360 -0.10 -24.80 32.84
CA SER A 360 0.04 -24.81 34.31
C SER A 360 0.51 -23.45 34.84
N SER A 361 -0.13 -23.07 35.93
CA SER A 361 0.11 -21.91 36.79
C SER A 361 1.44 -21.98 37.52
N ASP A 362 2.04 -20.82 37.83
CA ASP A 362 2.41 -20.51 39.22
C ASP A 362 2.75 -19.03 39.46
N THR A 363 2.22 -18.54 40.58
CA THR A 363 2.27 -17.20 41.19
C THR A 363 3.53 -16.95 42.02
N MET A 364 3.82 -15.66 42.29
CA MET A 364 4.40 -15.02 43.51
C MET A 364 5.49 -13.98 43.13
N SER A 365 5.76 -12.85 43.82
CA SER A 365 5.07 -11.91 44.74
C SER A 365 6.11 -10.86 45.16
N GLY A 366 5.68 -9.61 45.47
CA GLY A 366 6.40 -8.58 46.27
C GLY A 366 7.52 -7.78 45.57
N GLU A 367 7.83 -6.51 45.86
CA GLU A 367 7.31 -5.50 46.82
C GLU A 367 7.90 -4.10 46.47
N GLU A 368 7.33 -3.04 47.07
CA GLU A 368 7.46 -1.59 46.78
C GLU A 368 8.75 -0.89 47.28
N ILE A 369 9.13 0.25 46.66
CA ILE A 369 9.72 1.44 47.35
C ILE A 369 9.23 2.76 46.69
N ILE A 370 9.00 3.77 47.54
CA ILE A 370 8.22 5.01 47.36
C ILE A 370 9.10 6.30 47.27
N GLN A 371 8.60 7.30 46.51
CA GLN A 371 8.74 8.79 46.55
C GLN A 371 10.00 9.55 46.09
N ASN A 372 9.84 10.39 45.05
CA ASN A 372 9.76 11.86 45.17
C ASN A 372 9.31 12.55 43.84
N LYS A 373 8.35 13.49 43.91
CA LYS A 373 7.80 14.26 42.77
C LYS A 373 8.40 15.68 42.68
N PRO A 374 8.40 16.29 41.47
CA PRO A 374 7.92 17.66 41.30
C PRO A 374 6.60 17.68 40.51
N LYS A 375 5.65 18.51 40.96
CA LYS A 375 4.34 18.73 40.33
C LYS A 375 4.50 19.54 39.04
N ILE A 376 4.10 18.97 37.90
CA ILE A 376 3.69 19.70 36.70
C ILE A 376 2.28 19.22 36.34
N THR A 377 1.36 20.17 36.21
CA THR A 377 -0.06 19.95 35.92
C THR A 377 -0.26 19.58 34.46
N ASN A 378 -0.44 18.29 34.16
CA ASN A 378 -0.97 17.81 32.89
C ASN A 378 -2.32 17.14 33.14
N GLY A 379 -3.40 17.82 32.78
CA GLY A 379 -4.73 17.19 32.73
C GLY A 379 -4.83 16.23 31.53
N PRO A 380 -5.59 15.14 31.63
CA PRO A 380 -5.81 14.23 30.52
C PRO A 380 -6.72 14.89 29.47
N MET A 381 -6.30 14.92 28.20
CA MET A 381 -7.24 15.16 27.09
C MET A 381 -8.00 13.86 26.83
N GLN A 382 -9.23 13.78 27.31
CA GLN A 382 -10.12 12.64 27.09
C GLN A 382 -11.27 13.08 26.17
N ALA A 383 -11.42 12.42 25.02
CA ALA A 383 -12.66 12.50 24.25
C ALA A 383 -13.74 11.66 24.96
N SER A 384 -14.97 12.15 25.00
CA SER A 384 -16.07 11.67 25.87
C SER A 384 -16.57 10.25 25.61
N CYS A 385 -16.00 9.50 24.66
CA CYS A 385 -16.42 8.15 24.28
C CYS A 385 -15.34 7.07 24.47
N ALA A 386 -14.18 7.40 25.05
CA ALA A 386 -13.11 6.41 25.29
C ALA A 386 -13.29 5.71 26.65
N HIS A 387 -13.71 4.44 26.62
CA HIS A 387 -13.88 3.62 27.84
C HIS A 387 -12.58 3.08 28.44
N ASN A 388 -11.44 3.27 27.78
CA ASN A 388 -10.13 3.03 28.38
C ASN A 388 -9.13 4.08 27.91
N PRO A 389 -8.33 4.67 28.82
CA PRO A 389 -7.29 5.60 28.43
C PRO A 389 -6.23 4.86 27.60
N VAL A 390 -6.09 5.21 26.33
CA VAL A 390 -4.87 4.87 25.57
C VAL A 390 -3.77 5.79 26.08
N ASN A 391 -3.17 5.39 27.19
CA ASN A 391 -2.01 6.05 27.73
C ASN A 391 -0.80 5.54 26.93
N VAL A 392 -0.42 6.25 25.86
CA VAL A 392 0.95 6.13 25.33
C VAL A 392 1.83 6.78 26.39
N GLU A 393 2.17 5.96 27.39
CA GLU A 393 2.64 6.34 28.71
C GLU A 393 3.75 7.40 28.67
N GLY A 394 3.60 8.45 29.48
CA GLY A 394 4.68 9.37 29.82
C GLY A 394 5.94 8.63 30.32
N ARG A 395 5.77 7.44 30.91
CA ARG A 395 6.88 6.57 31.36
C ARG A 395 7.72 6.02 30.21
N ILE A 396 7.12 5.54 29.12
CA ILE A 396 7.87 5.06 27.94
C ILE A 396 8.54 6.24 27.24
N SER A 397 7.86 7.38 27.14
CA SER A 397 8.47 8.60 26.60
C SER A 397 9.65 9.09 27.45
N GLU A 398 9.54 9.03 28.78
CA GLU A 398 10.63 9.37 29.71
C GLU A 398 11.78 8.36 29.68
N LEU A 399 11.51 7.07 29.56
CA LEU A 399 12.53 6.03 29.42
C LEU A 399 13.31 6.18 28.11
N VAL A 400 12.60 6.35 26.99
CA VAL A 400 13.20 6.60 25.68
C VAL A 400 14.00 7.90 25.70
N ARG A 401 13.43 8.99 26.27
CA ARG A 401 14.14 10.27 26.42
C ARG A 401 15.40 10.12 27.28
N GLY A 402 15.30 9.44 28.43
CA GLY A 402 16.44 9.18 29.30
C GLY A 402 17.52 8.33 28.64
N ARG A 403 17.16 7.31 27.84
CA ARG A 403 18.14 6.52 27.08
C ARG A 403 18.81 7.36 25.99
N ILE A 404 18.03 8.17 25.27
CA ILE A 404 18.55 9.10 24.26
C ILE A 404 19.52 10.12 24.87
N GLU A 405 19.20 10.66 26.05
CA GLU A 405 20.01 11.68 26.72
C GLU A 405 21.30 11.12 27.36
N ASN A 406 21.31 9.85 27.76
CA ASN A 406 22.46 9.26 28.46
C ASN A 406 23.39 8.43 27.55
N HIS A 407 22.86 7.64 26.61
CA HIS A 407 23.67 6.88 25.63
C HIS A 407 22.79 6.35 24.49
N VAL A 408 22.90 6.94 23.30
CA VAL A 408 22.17 6.48 22.11
C VAL A 408 22.79 5.18 21.57
N ASP A 409 22.07 4.08 21.66
CA ASP A 409 22.42 2.80 21.05
C ASP A 409 21.23 2.22 20.26
N ARG A 410 21.44 1.06 19.64
CA ARG A 410 20.41 0.42 18.79
C ARG A 410 19.16 -0.04 19.56
N TYR A 411 19.16 0.01 20.88
CA TYR A 411 18.10 -0.48 21.76
C TYR A 411 17.29 0.63 22.42
N CYS A 412 17.58 1.90 22.11
CA CYS A 412 16.89 3.06 22.71
C CYS A 412 15.37 3.06 22.52
N PHE A 413 14.86 2.36 21.52
CA PHE A 413 13.43 2.31 21.19
C PHE A 413 12.80 0.92 21.35
N GLU A 414 13.56 -0.07 21.81
CA GLU A 414 13.10 -1.48 21.89
C GLU A 414 11.87 -1.62 22.79
N GLU A 415 11.87 -0.94 23.94
CA GLU A 415 10.72 -0.93 24.87
C GLU A 415 9.47 -0.23 24.29
N ALA A 416 9.67 0.81 23.48
CA ALA A 416 8.57 1.50 22.79
C ALA A 416 8.01 0.63 21.65
N GLN A 417 8.89 -0.04 20.91
CA GLN A 417 8.53 -1.00 19.87
C GLN A 417 7.74 -2.18 20.42
N ASP A 418 8.19 -2.77 21.53
CA ASP A 418 7.49 -3.87 22.21
C ASP A 418 6.12 -3.46 22.73
N HIS A 419 5.99 -2.23 23.25
CA HIS A 419 4.72 -1.71 23.73
C HIS A 419 3.74 -1.45 22.58
N ILE A 420 4.21 -0.84 21.49
CA ILE A 420 3.41 -0.67 20.26
C ILE A 420 3.00 -2.03 19.70
N PHE A 421 3.91 -3.01 19.67
CA PHE A 421 3.61 -4.36 19.22
C PHE A 421 2.55 -5.05 20.10
N LYS A 422 2.60 -4.90 21.42
CA LYS A 422 1.55 -5.38 22.34
C LYS A 422 0.22 -4.66 22.14
N LEU A 423 0.22 -3.36 21.89
CA LEU A 423 -0.99 -2.59 21.56
C LEU A 423 -1.58 -3.04 20.23
N MET A 424 -0.74 -3.25 19.21
CA MET A 424 -1.17 -3.78 17.91
C MET A 424 -1.72 -5.20 18.05
N LYS A 425 -1.06 -6.10 18.78
CA LYS A 425 -1.53 -7.46 19.00
C LYS A 425 -2.87 -7.48 19.75
N SER A 426 -3.02 -6.65 20.79
CA SER A 426 -4.25 -6.60 21.60
C SER A 426 -5.40 -5.87 20.90
N ASP A 427 -5.16 -4.80 20.15
CA ASP A 427 -6.20 -4.03 19.47
C ASP A 427 -6.62 -4.64 18.13
N SER A 428 -5.68 -5.17 17.33
CA SER A 428 -6.00 -5.82 16.05
C SER A 428 -6.80 -7.11 16.25
N TYR A 429 -6.37 -7.94 17.21
CA TYR A 429 -7.05 -9.19 17.52
C TYR A 429 -8.41 -8.94 18.18
N SER A 430 -8.50 -8.00 19.13
CA SER A 430 -9.80 -7.65 19.71
C SER A 430 -10.76 -7.02 18.71
N ARG A 431 -10.28 -6.21 17.75
CA ARG A 431 -11.12 -5.70 16.65
C ARG A 431 -11.53 -6.81 15.69
N TYR A 432 -10.64 -7.75 15.37
CA TYR A 432 -10.96 -8.93 14.57
C TYR A 432 -12.03 -9.80 15.23
N LEU A 433 -11.88 -10.13 16.53
CA LEU A 433 -12.87 -10.90 17.29
C LEU A 433 -14.24 -10.19 17.41
N ARG A 434 -14.25 -8.85 17.38
CA ARG A 434 -15.49 -8.05 17.37
C ARG A 434 -16.04 -7.78 15.96
N SER A 435 -15.27 -8.08 14.92
CA SER A 435 -15.66 -7.84 13.53
C SER A 435 -16.79 -8.76 13.11
N ASP A 436 -17.66 -8.27 12.23
CA ASP A 436 -18.76 -9.07 11.70
C ASP A 436 -18.25 -10.25 10.86
N MET A 437 -17.06 -10.11 10.27
CA MET A 437 -16.34 -11.20 9.59
C MET A 437 -16.04 -12.39 10.51
N TYR A 438 -15.65 -12.14 11.78
CA TYR A 438 -15.41 -13.22 12.74
C TYR A 438 -16.72 -13.79 13.31
N LYS A 439 -17.75 -12.95 13.49
CA LYS A 439 -19.09 -13.42 13.89
C LYS A 439 -19.73 -14.32 12.83
N GLU A 440 -19.56 -13.99 11.55
CA GLU A 440 -20.00 -14.81 10.40
C GLU A 440 -19.22 -16.12 10.28
N PHE A 441 -17.93 -16.11 10.63
CA PHE A 441 -17.12 -17.32 10.72
C PHE A 441 -17.62 -18.28 11.80
N LEU A 442 -17.97 -17.75 12.99
CA LEU A 442 -18.51 -18.54 14.10
C LEU A 442 -19.96 -19.01 13.87
N SER A 443 -20.78 -18.24 13.15
CA SER A 443 -22.18 -18.60 12.88
C SER A 443 -22.35 -19.70 11.83
N GLY A 444 -21.27 -20.27 11.30
CA GLY A 444 -21.27 -21.39 10.37
C GLY A 444 -21.96 -21.10 9.03
N THR A 445 -22.33 -19.85 8.76
CA THR A 445 -23.17 -19.46 7.61
C THR A 445 -22.30 -19.14 6.40
N ARG A 446 -21.46 -20.08 5.98
CA ARG A 446 -20.75 -19.99 4.69
C ARG A 446 -21.76 -20.09 3.55
N LYS A 447 -22.31 -18.96 3.08
CA LYS A 447 -22.57 -18.85 1.64
C LYS A 447 -21.21 -18.77 0.96
N LYS A 448 -20.91 -19.74 0.10
CA LYS A 448 -19.68 -19.80 -0.72
C LYS A 448 -19.42 -18.43 -1.34
N VAL A 449 -18.49 -17.67 -0.78
CA VAL A 449 -17.85 -16.57 -1.48
C VAL A 449 -16.95 -17.25 -2.52
N ARG A 450 -17.35 -17.15 -3.80
CA ARG A 450 -16.41 -17.40 -4.90
C ARG A 450 -15.24 -16.46 -4.66
N LEU A 451 -14.02 -17.00 -4.51
CA LEU A 451 -12.81 -16.22 -4.65
C LEU A 451 -12.96 -15.35 -5.90
N LEU A 452 -12.78 -14.04 -5.75
CA LEU A 452 -12.58 -13.13 -6.87
C LEU A 452 -11.43 -13.70 -7.70
N PRO A 453 -11.61 -13.91 -9.02
CA PRO A 453 -10.48 -14.19 -9.89
C PRO A 453 -9.48 -13.05 -9.76
N ALA A 454 -8.21 -13.39 -9.61
CA ALA A 454 -7.11 -12.46 -9.76
C ALA A 454 -7.35 -11.56 -10.98
N ILE A 455 -7.08 -10.27 -10.83
CA ILE A 455 -7.11 -9.30 -11.92
C ILE A 455 -5.94 -9.65 -12.85
N SER A 456 -6.16 -10.60 -13.74
CA SER A 456 -5.36 -10.87 -14.92
C SER A 456 -6.18 -10.42 -16.12
N ASN A 457 -6.06 -9.15 -16.50
CA ASN A 457 -6.29 -8.63 -17.86
C ASN A 457 -6.04 -7.11 -17.91
N PHE A 458 -4.77 -6.72 -17.94
CA PHE A 458 -4.36 -5.47 -18.56
C PHE A 458 -3.85 -5.79 -19.97
N SER A 459 -4.77 -5.88 -20.93
CA SER A 459 -4.44 -5.78 -22.34
C SER A 459 -5.50 -4.90 -23.01
N ALA A 460 -5.15 -3.63 -23.23
CA ALA A 460 -5.62 -2.74 -24.30
C ALA A 460 -5.52 -1.26 -23.88
N PHE A 461 -4.30 -0.72 -23.85
CA PHE A 461 -4.04 0.66 -24.25
C PHE A 461 -2.84 0.63 -25.20
N LYS A 462 -3.11 0.39 -26.48
CA LYS A 462 -2.20 0.79 -27.56
C LYS A 462 -2.63 2.18 -27.98
N HIS A 463 -1.78 3.17 -27.74
CA HIS A 463 -1.82 4.43 -28.47
C HIS A 463 -1.08 4.22 -29.81
N THR A 464 -1.85 4.18 -30.89
CA THR A 464 -1.78 5.05 -32.08
C THR A 464 -3.08 4.87 -32.83
#